data_AF-T1L1K5-F1
#
_entry.id   AF-T1L1K5-F1
#
_cell.length_a   1.000
_cell.length_b   1.000
_cell.length_c   1.000
_cell.angle_alpha   90.00
_cell.angle_beta   90.00
_cell.angle_gamma   90.00
#
_symmetry.space_group_name_H-M   'P 1'
#
loop_
_entity.id
_entity.type
_entity.pdbx_description
1 polymer ?
#
loop_
_entity_poly.entity_id
_entity_poly.type
_entity_poly.pdbx_seq_one_letter_code
_entity_poly.pdbx_strand_id
1 'polypeptide(L)'
;MLLPLNQLLFKDIAKRYITYSWTHFSTSSSASSSTVKPRFLQDSFGRKHDYLRISLTERCNLRCSYCMPENGVILSPKESLLQRDEIIRLAKLFVNSLGVKKIKLTGGEPLVRSDCIQIVADLTALKASGLLNIGITTNGLVLGRSIKKLVESA
;
A
#
# COMPACT_ATOMS: atom_id res chain seq x y z
N MET A 1 -34.59 12.58 20.12
CA MET A 1 -34.09 13.50 19.09
C MET A 1 -32.57 13.62 19.29
N LEU A 2 -31.80 13.39 18.22
CA LEU A 2 -30.36 13.65 18.05
C LEU A 2 -29.34 12.58 18.51
N LEU A 3 -29.01 11.70 17.56
CA LEU A 3 -27.66 11.20 17.24
C LEU A 3 -27.22 11.91 15.92
N PRO A 4 -25.96 11.83 15.46
CA PRO A 4 -24.70 12.18 16.13
C PRO A 4 -23.80 13.09 15.24
N LEU A 5 -22.82 13.76 15.87
CA LEU A 5 -21.72 14.46 15.20
C LEU A 5 -20.83 13.48 14.42
N ASN A 6 -20.92 13.43 13.09
CA ASN A 6 -19.84 12.85 12.28
C ASN A 6 -19.80 13.36 10.81
N GLN A 7 -19.91 14.68 10.61
CA GLN A 7 -19.87 15.28 9.26
C GLN A 7 -18.76 16.32 9.05
N LEU A 8 -17.89 16.58 10.03
CA LEU A 8 -16.90 17.66 9.91
C LEU A 8 -15.47 17.22 9.57
N LEU A 9 -15.14 15.93 9.57
CA LEU A 9 -13.77 15.47 9.24
C LEU A 9 -13.56 15.05 7.78
N PHE A 10 -14.58 15.20 6.92
CA PHE A 10 -14.50 14.85 5.49
C PHE A 10 -14.17 16.04 4.58
N LYS A 11 -14.23 17.28 5.09
CA LYS A 11 -14.11 18.49 4.26
C LYS A 11 -12.68 18.94 3.96
N ASP A 12 -11.68 18.49 4.71
CA ASP A 12 -10.31 18.99 4.57
C ASP A 12 -9.40 18.16 3.64
N ILE A 13 -9.76 16.91 3.32
CA ILE A 13 -8.93 16.05 2.45
C ILE A 13 -9.24 16.30 0.95
N ALA A 14 -10.45 16.77 0.63
CA ALA A 14 -10.92 16.88 -0.76
C ALA A 14 -10.42 18.13 -1.52
N LYS A 15 -9.88 19.15 -0.84
CA LYS A 15 -9.53 20.44 -1.48
C LYS A 15 -8.21 20.45 -2.24
N ARG A 16 -7.38 19.39 -2.19
CA ARG A 16 -6.02 19.44 -2.75
C ARG A 16 -5.80 18.69 -4.06
N TYR A 17 -6.79 17.97 -4.60
CA TYR A 17 -6.56 17.08 -5.75
C TYR A 17 -7.61 17.03 -6.86
N ILE A 18 -8.71 17.78 -6.80
CA ILE A 18 -9.74 17.71 -7.86
C ILE A 18 -10.26 19.10 -8.20
N THR A 19 -9.60 19.78 -9.15
CA THR A 19 -10.20 20.86 -9.92
C THR A 19 -10.74 20.28 -11.22
N TYR A 20 -12.01 19.86 -11.23
CA TYR A 20 -12.79 19.82 -12.46
C TYR A 20 -14.15 20.43 -12.18
N SER A 21 -14.44 21.50 -12.92
CA SER A 21 -15.70 22.22 -12.97
C SER A 21 -16.87 21.25 -13.22
N TRP A 22 -17.86 21.25 -12.33
CA TRP A 22 -19.15 20.62 -12.55
C TRP A 22 -20.19 21.74 -12.71
N THR A 23 -20.50 22.09 -13.95
CA THR A 23 -21.74 22.81 -14.27
C THR A 23 -22.44 22.07 -15.39
N HIS A 24 -23.63 21.56 -15.05
CA HIS A 24 -24.63 20.86 -15.87
C HIS A 24 -24.42 19.36 -16.10
N PHE A 25 -25.06 18.55 -15.25
CA PHE A 25 -25.57 17.26 -15.69
C PHE A 25 -27.01 17.09 -15.21
N SER A 26 -27.92 17.13 -16.18
CA SER A 26 -29.36 16.93 -16.03
C SER A 26 -29.66 15.47 -15.64
N THR A 27 -30.58 15.32 -14.70
CA THR A 27 -31.21 14.04 -14.34
C THR A 27 -31.93 13.45 -15.55
N SER A 28 -31.37 12.39 -16.14
CA SER A 28 -32.18 11.35 -16.77
C SER A 28 -31.75 9.99 -16.25
N SER A 29 -32.72 9.35 -15.60
CA SER A 29 -32.66 8.03 -15.02
C SER A 29 -32.74 6.98 -16.13
N SER A 30 -31.65 6.23 -16.34
CA SER A 30 -31.72 4.88 -16.87
C SER A 30 -30.72 4.01 -16.12
N ALA A 31 -31.26 3.09 -15.31
CA ALA A 31 -30.50 2.07 -14.60
C ALA A 31 -29.93 1.09 -15.63
N SER A 32 -28.74 1.39 -16.14
CA SER A 32 -27.91 0.41 -16.82
C SER A 32 -26.97 -0.18 -15.77
N SER A 33 -27.18 -1.47 -15.46
CA SER A 33 -26.26 -2.29 -14.68
C SER A 33 -24.93 -2.37 -15.44
N SER A 34 -24.11 -1.34 -15.29
CA SER A 34 -22.74 -1.35 -15.77
C SER A 34 -21.97 -2.31 -14.87
N THR A 35 -21.68 -3.50 -15.39
CA THR A 35 -20.62 -4.34 -14.83
C THR A 35 -19.37 -3.48 -14.81
N VAL A 36 -18.98 -2.97 -13.64
CA VAL A 36 -17.74 -2.22 -13.49
C VAL A 36 -16.63 -3.22 -13.77
N LYS A 37 -16.16 -3.27 -15.03
CA LYS A 37 -14.95 -4.00 -15.38
C LYS A 37 -13.87 -3.51 -14.41
N PRO A 38 -13.16 -4.38 -13.68
CA PRO A 38 -12.05 -3.95 -12.86
C PRO A 38 -11.12 -3.14 -13.76
N ARG A 39 -10.97 -1.85 -13.46
CA ARG A 39 -10.08 -0.98 -14.20
C ARG A 39 -8.68 -1.34 -13.75
N PHE A 40 -8.08 -2.28 -14.47
CA PHE A 40 -6.66 -2.57 -14.34
C PHE A 40 -5.90 -1.25 -14.41
N LEU A 41 -4.98 -1.04 -13.47
CA LEU A 41 -4.12 0.12 -13.49
C LEU A 41 -3.21 0.02 -14.72
N GLN A 42 -3.42 0.91 -15.69
CA GLN A 42 -2.69 0.94 -16.94
C GLN A 42 -2.09 2.33 -17.14
N ASP A 43 -0.84 2.40 -17.55
CA ASP A 43 -0.20 3.67 -17.89
C ASP A 43 -0.44 4.09 -19.34
N SER A 44 0.10 5.26 -19.71
CA SER A 44 -0.03 5.82 -21.07
C SER A 44 0.63 5.00 -22.16
N PHE A 45 1.54 4.07 -21.82
CA PHE A 45 2.17 3.14 -22.75
C PHE A 45 1.43 1.81 -22.84
N GLY A 46 0.30 1.68 -22.13
CA GLY A 46 -0.52 0.49 -22.15
C GLY A 46 -0.02 -0.64 -21.24
N ARG A 47 0.98 -0.41 -20.39
CA ARG A 47 1.50 -1.44 -19.48
C ARG A 47 0.52 -1.63 -18.32
N LYS A 48 0.22 -2.89 -17.99
CA LYS A 48 -0.64 -3.24 -16.86
C LYS A 48 0.19 -3.36 -15.58
N HIS A 49 -0.22 -2.65 -14.54
CA HIS A 49 0.39 -2.69 -13.22
C HIS A 49 -0.37 -3.68 -12.33
N ASP A 50 0.06 -4.94 -12.35
CA ASP A 50 -0.46 -6.02 -11.50
C ASP A 50 0.40 -6.26 -10.24
N TYR A 51 1.38 -5.40 -10.01
CA TYR A 51 2.42 -5.56 -9.00
C TYR A 51 2.64 -4.26 -8.22
N LEU A 52 2.66 -4.38 -6.89
CA LEU A 52 2.86 -3.26 -5.97
C LEU A 52 4.13 -3.49 -5.13
N ARG A 53 5.06 -2.54 -5.18
CA ARG A 53 6.25 -2.52 -4.31
C ARG A 53 6.01 -1.54 -3.17
N ILE A 54 6.11 -2.01 -1.94
CA ILE A 54 5.89 -1.20 -0.74
C ILE A 54 7.21 -1.06 0.02
N SER A 55 7.70 0.16 0.14
CA SER A 55 8.85 0.50 0.97
C SER A 55 8.40 0.70 2.41
N LEU A 56 8.78 -0.21 3.30
CA LEU A 56 8.31 -0.22 4.69
C LEU A 56 9.10 0.73 5.59
N THR A 57 10.38 0.93 5.30
CA THR A 57 11.26 1.75 6.14
C THR A 57 12.44 2.24 5.31
N GLU A 58 13.05 3.34 5.70
CA GLU A 58 14.32 3.82 5.14
C GLU A 58 15.53 3.30 5.93
N ARG A 59 15.30 2.74 7.13
CA ARG A 59 16.38 2.23 7.98
C ARG A 59 16.92 0.91 7.46
N CYS A 60 18.23 0.77 7.48
CA CYS A 60 18.94 -0.47 7.15
C CYS A 60 20.00 -0.76 8.22
N ASN A 61 20.20 -2.05 8.52
CA ASN A 61 21.27 -2.55 9.39
C ASN A 61 22.59 -2.82 8.63
N LEU A 62 22.68 -2.43 7.36
CA LEU A 62 23.90 -2.41 6.54
C LEU A 62 24.22 -0.99 6.04
N ARG A 63 25.45 -0.79 5.57
CA ARG A 63 25.96 0.44 4.94
C ARG A 63 26.63 0.12 3.61
N CYS A 64 25.83 -0.33 2.65
CA CYS A 64 26.34 -0.70 1.33
C CYS A 64 26.78 0.56 0.58
N SER A 65 28.02 0.59 0.07
CA SER A 65 28.61 1.77 -0.59
C SER A 65 27.77 2.36 -1.73
N TYR A 66 27.05 1.52 -2.48
CA TYR A 66 26.20 1.94 -3.60
C TYR A 66 24.76 2.35 -3.21
N CYS A 67 24.37 2.18 -1.94
CA CYS A 67 22.99 2.38 -1.50
C CYS A 67 22.88 3.27 -0.26
N MET A 68 23.64 2.96 0.79
CA MET A 68 23.69 3.72 2.02
C MET A 68 25.16 3.99 2.36
N PRO A 69 25.70 5.12 1.89
CA PRO A 69 27.12 5.45 2.05
C PRO A 69 27.47 5.64 3.55
N GLU A 70 28.76 5.68 3.85
CA GLU A 70 29.26 5.68 5.23
C GLU A 70 28.81 6.91 6.04
N ASN A 71 28.73 8.07 5.39
CA ASN A 71 28.14 9.29 5.95
C ASN A 71 26.63 9.20 6.19
N GLY A 72 25.99 8.10 5.80
CA GLY A 72 24.57 7.85 5.98
C GLY A 72 23.70 8.61 4.99
N VAL A 73 22.39 8.51 5.22
CA VAL A 73 21.37 9.26 4.49
C VAL A 73 20.47 9.97 5.50
N ILE A 74 19.91 11.11 5.13
CA ILE A 74 18.92 11.80 5.96
C ILE A 74 17.66 10.94 5.98
N LEU A 75 17.23 10.54 7.17
CA LEU A 75 16.04 9.72 7.35
C LEU A 75 14.83 10.60 7.63
N SER A 76 13.72 10.22 7.03
CA SER A 76 12.41 10.79 7.28
C SER A 76 11.97 10.53 8.73
N PRO A 77 11.29 11.50 9.38
CA PRO A 77 10.63 11.28 10.67
C PRO A 77 9.67 10.09 10.62
N LYS A 78 9.48 9.40 11.74
CA LYS A 78 8.65 8.18 11.78
C LYS A 78 7.20 8.46 11.35
N GLU A 79 6.71 9.64 11.64
CA GLU A 79 5.36 10.13 11.38
C GLU A 79 5.10 10.37 9.89
N SER A 80 6.16 10.61 9.11
CA SER A 80 6.08 10.74 7.65
C SER A 80 6.09 9.39 6.91
N LEU A 81 6.38 8.29 7.60
CA LEU A 81 6.31 6.95 7.02
C LEU A 81 4.90 6.38 7.18
N LEU A 82 4.47 5.60 6.19
CA LEU A 82 3.18 4.90 6.24
C LEU A 82 3.11 3.98 7.47
N GLN A 83 2.05 4.16 8.25
CA GLN A 83 1.70 3.28 9.36
C GLN A 83 1.09 1.98 8.82
N ARG A 84 1.10 0.92 9.65
CA ARG A 84 0.59 -0.40 9.26
C ARG A 84 -0.82 -0.32 8.67
N ASP A 85 -1.74 0.37 9.33
CA ASP A 85 -3.13 0.48 8.86
C ASP A 85 -3.25 1.19 7.51
N GLU A 86 -2.40 2.19 7.26
CA GLU A 86 -2.34 2.89 5.98
C GLU A 86 -1.81 2.00 4.87
N ILE A 87 -0.76 1.21 5.15
CA ILE A 87 -0.22 0.19 4.23
C ILE A 87 -1.31 -0.80 3.85
N ILE A 88 -2.04 -1.35 4.82
CA ILE A 88 -3.09 -2.33 4.57
C ILE A 88 -4.28 -1.71 3.83
N ARG A 89 -4.66 -0.48 4.17
CA ARG A 89 -5.72 0.26 3.46
C ARG A 89 -5.35 0.46 1.99
N LEU A 90 -4.13 0.87 1.69
CA LEU A 90 -3.66 1.04 0.31
C LEU A 90 -3.59 -0.31 -0.41
N ALA A 91 -3.00 -1.34 0.20
CA ALA A 91 -2.92 -2.67 -0.38
C ALA A 91 -4.30 -3.23 -0.75
N LYS A 92 -5.31 -3.07 0.12
CA LYS A 92 -6.70 -3.44 -0.14
C LYS A 92 -7.25 -2.74 -1.38
N LEU A 93 -7.03 -1.43 -1.51
CA LEU A 93 -7.49 -0.67 -2.67
C LEU A 93 -6.84 -1.16 -3.97
N PHE A 94 -5.52 -1.38 -3.95
CA PHE A 94 -4.78 -1.86 -5.11
C PHE A 94 -5.19 -3.27 -5.53
N VAL A 95 -5.36 -4.19 -4.57
CA VAL A 95 -5.76 -5.57 -4.86
C VAL A 95 -7.22 -5.63 -5.33
N ASN A 96 -8.14 -5.02 -4.58
CA ASN A 96 -9.58 -5.17 -4.81
C ASN A 96 -10.07 -4.37 -6.01
N SER A 97 -9.57 -3.14 -6.18
CA SER A 97 -10.12 -2.19 -7.16
C SER A 97 -9.26 -2.06 -8.41
N LEU A 98 -7.94 -2.27 -8.31
CA LEU A 98 -6.99 -2.02 -9.40
C LEU A 98 -6.35 -3.29 -9.98
N GLY A 99 -6.66 -4.45 -9.42
CA GLY A 99 -6.27 -5.75 -9.95
C GLY A 99 -4.82 -6.14 -9.66
N VAL A 100 -4.19 -5.55 -8.64
CA VAL A 100 -2.86 -5.99 -8.18
C VAL A 100 -2.92 -7.43 -7.69
N LYS A 101 -2.02 -8.27 -8.19
CA LYS A 101 -1.90 -9.70 -7.88
C LYS A 101 -0.66 -10.03 -7.07
N LYS A 102 0.32 -9.13 -7.00
CA LYS A 102 1.60 -9.39 -6.35
C LYS A 102 2.01 -8.18 -5.53
N ILE A 103 2.45 -8.41 -4.29
CA ILE A 103 3.02 -7.38 -3.43
C ILE A 103 4.46 -7.75 -3.10
N LYS A 104 5.38 -6.79 -3.15
CA LYS A 104 6.75 -6.96 -2.67
C LYS A 104 7.11 -5.92 -1.62
N LEU A 105 7.51 -6.41 -0.47
CA LEU A 105 8.00 -5.62 0.66
C LEU A 105 9.49 -5.34 0.47
N THR A 106 9.86 -4.07 0.58
CA THR A 106 11.22 -3.55 0.46
C THR A 106 11.45 -2.46 1.52
N GLY A 107 12.60 -1.82 1.50
CA GLY A 107 12.87 -0.59 2.24
C GLY A 107 14.36 -0.27 2.13
N GLY A 108 14.92 0.23 3.23
CA GLY A 108 16.25 -0.18 3.66
C GLY A 108 16.24 -1.69 3.92
N GLU A 109 16.05 -2.10 5.18
CA GLU A 109 15.85 -3.50 5.53
C GLU A 109 14.45 -3.71 6.14
N PRO A 110 13.51 -4.37 5.42
CA PRO A 110 12.16 -4.62 5.91
C PRO A 110 12.11 -5.23 7.31
N LEU A 111 12.97 -6.21 7.60
CA LEU A 111 12.97 -6.95 8.85
C LEU A 111 13.52 -6.16 10.05
N VAL A 112 14.05 -4.95 9.83
CA VAL A 112 14.36 -3.99 10.90
C VAL A 112 13.10 -3.29 11.41
N ARG A 113 12.01 -3.26 10.62
CA ARG A 113 10.74 -2.69 11.04
C ARG A 113 10.01 -3.66 11.98
N SER A 114 9.68 -3.20 13.18
CA SER A 114 9.18 -4.06 14.27
C SER A 114 7.84 -4.75 14.00
N ASP A 115 6.99 -4.15 13.17
CA ASP A 115 5.66 -4.66 12.78
C ASP A 115 5.67 -5.39 11.42
N CYS A 116 6.85 -5.69 10.83
CA CYS A 116 6.95 -6.29 9.50
C CYS A 116 6.22 -7.65 9.40
N ILE A 117 6.31 -8.48 10.43
CA ILE A 117 5.65 -9.80 10.46
C ILE A 117 4.12 -9.64 10.45
N GLN A 118 3.63 -8.68 11.23
CA GLN A 118 2.20 -8.39 11.31
C GLN A 118 1.68 -7.80 10.01
N ILE A 119 2.47 -6.96 9.32
CA ILE A 119 2.16 -6.48 7.97
C ILE A 119 2.03 -7.65 6.99
N VAL A 120 2.95 -8.62 7.03
CA VAL A 120 2.86 -9.82 6.18
C VAL A 120 1.57 -10.59 6.46
N ALA A 121 1.25 -10.84 7.73
CA ALA A 121 0.02 -11.54 8.11
C ALA A 121 -1.26 -10.85 7.60
N ASP A 122 -1.34 -9.51 7.75
CA ASP A 122 -2.50 -8.75 7.26
C ASP A 122 -2.61 -8.75 5.73
N LEU A 123 -1.47 -8.71 5.03
CA LEU A 123 -1.45 -8.79 3.58
C LEU A 123 -1.84 -10.18 3.09
N THR A 124 -1.47 -11.25 3.80
CA THR A 124 -1.87 -12.62 3.50
C THR A 124 -3.38 -12.78 3.49
N ALA A 125 -4.10 -12.08 4.38
CA ALA A 125 -5.56 -12.08 4.38
C ALA A 125 -6.17 -11.56 3.06
N LEU A 126 -5.44 -10.76 2.28
CA LEU A 126 -5.89 -10.27 0.97
C LEU A 126 -5.84 -11.33 -0.13
N LYS A 127 -5.29 -12.52 0.13
CA LYS A 127 -5.39 -13.66 -0.80
C LYS A 127 -6.85 -14.02 -1.10
N ALA A 128 -7.74 -13.88 -0.12
CA ALA A 128 -9.19 -14.05 -0.30
C ALA A 128 -9.80 -13.04 -1.30
N SER A 129 -9.13 -11.90 -1.52
CA SER A 129 -9.53 -10.87 -2.49
C SER A 129 -8.73 -10.92 -3.79
N GLY A 130 -7.96 -12.00 -4.01
CA GLY A 130 -7.27 -12.28 -5.27
C GLY A 130 -5.82 -11.82 -5.33
N LEU A 131 -5.19 -11.48 -4.21
CA LEU A 131 -3.73 -11.39 -4.11
C LEU A 131 -3.13 -12.81 -4.24
N LEU A 132 -2.11 -12.97 -5.08
CA LEU A 132 -1.50 -14.29 -5.32
C LEU A 132 -0.22 -14.46 -4.52
N ASN A 133 0.69 -13.48 -4.63
CA ASN A 133 2.04 -13.60 -4.07
C ASN A 133 2.40 -12.39 -3.21
N ILE A 134 3.08 -12.67 -2.09
CA ILE A 134 3.75 -11.68 -1.26
C ILE A 134 5.24 -12.05 -1.26
N GLY A 135 6.09 -11.13 -1.68
CA GLY A 135 7.55 -11.27 -1.64
C GLY A 135 8.17 -10.27 -0.66
N ILE A 136 9.35 -10.59 -0.16
CA ILE A 136 10.17 -9.69 0.64
C ILE A 136 11.58 -9.63 0.05
N THR A 137 12.17 -8.44 -0.06
CA THR A 137 13.60 -8.27 -0.34
C THR A 137 14.30 -7.87 0.94
N THR A 138 15.21 -8.72 1.38
CA THR A 138 16.01 -8.57 2.60
C THR A 138 17.47 -8.86 2.28
N ASN A 139 18.38 -8.25 3.02
CA ASN A 139 19.80 -8.61 3.01
C ASN A 139 20.10 -9.95 3.70
N GLY A 140 19.12 -10.53 4.40
CA GLY A 140 19.20 -11.87 4.98
C GLY A 140 19.82 -11.96 6.37
N LEU A 141 20.44 -10.90 6.91
CA LEU A 141 21.17 -10.95 8.18
C LEU A 141 20.31 -11.41 9.38
N VAL A 142 19.04 -11.00 9.39
CA VAL A 142 18.09 -11.34 10.47
C VAL A 142 17.10 -12.42 10.05
N LEU A 143 17.23 -12.97 8.84
CA LEU A 143 16.26 -13.92 8.29
C LEU A 143 16.16 -15.18 9.14
N GLY A 144 17.29 -15.72 9.63
CA GLY A 144 17.29 -16.94 10.45
C GLY A 144 16.40 -16.86 11.70
N ARG A 145 16.25 -15.67 12.30
CA ARG A 145 15.39 -15.45 13.48
C ARG A 145 13.94 -15.14 13.12
N SER A 146 13.70 -14.62 11.90
CA SER A 146 12.38 -14.17 11.44
C SER A 146 11.67 -15.17 10.53
N ILE A 147 12.39 -16.12 9.92
CA ILE A 147 11.86 -17.01 8.86
C ILE A 147 10.68 -17.84 9.32
N LYS A 148 10.74 -18.42 10.53
CA LYS A 148 9.65 -19.23 11.09
C LYS A 148 8.36 -18.42 11.17
N LYS A 149 8.45 -17.20 11.73
CA LYS A 149 7.31 -16.28 11.87
C LYS A 149 6.77 -15.83 10.51
N LEU A 150 7.65 -15.60 9.53
CA LEU A 150 7.24 -15.23 8.17
C LEU A 150 6.46 -16.36 7.49
N VAL A 151 6.93 -17.61 7.61
CA VAL A 151 6.25 -18.77 7.06
C VAL A 151 4.90 -19.00 7.74
N GLU A 152 4.84 -18.86 9.06
CA GLU A 152 3.58 -18.99 9.83
C GLU A 152 2.55 -17.88 9.50
N SER A 153 3.02 -16.73 8.99
CA SER A 153 2.17 -15.58 8.63
C SER A 153 1.70 -15.59 7.17
N ALA A 154 2.19 -16.51 6.35
CA ALA A 154 1.98 -16.56 4.88
C ALA A 154 0.91 -17.57 4.47
#